data_AF-A0A9E3WRH4-F1
#
_entry.id   AF-A0A9E3WRH4-F1
#
_cell.length_a   1.000
_cell.length_b   1.000
_cell.length_c   1.000
_cell.angle_alpha   90.00
_cell.angle_beta   90.00
_cell.angle_gamma   90.00
#
_symmetry.space_group_name_H-M   'P 1'
#
loop_
_entity.id
_entity.type
_entity.pdbx_description
1 polymer ?
#
loop_
_entity_poly.entity_id
_entity_poly.type
_entity_poly.pdbx_seq_one_letter_code
_entity_poly.pdbx_strand_id
1 'polypeptide(L)' 'MERIDSQSLQTLIDSHGAALKLYARQWCHTPDDALQEALIELLRQHPAPDHPAAWLFTTIRRRAMSGTSKRAFRFRP' A
#
# COMPACT_ATOMS: atom_id res chain seq x y z
N MET A 1 -1.11 0.76 -21.44
CA MET A 1 -1.05 1.31 -20.06
C MET A 1 -1.59 0.27 -19.11
N GLU A 2 -0.68 -0.57 -18.61
CA GLU A 2 -0.98 -1.79 -17.86
C GLU A 2 -1.36 -1.50 -16.41
N ARG A 3 -2.35 -2.22 -15.91
CA ARG A 3 -2.57 -2.36 -14.46
C ARG A 3 -1.45 -3.24 -13.90
N ILE A 4 -1.07 -3.04 -12.64
CA ILE A 4 -0.13 -3.95 -11.99
C ILE A 4 -0.72 -5.36 -12.01
N ASP A 5 0.03 -6.29 -12.59
CA ASP A 5 -0.29 -7.71 -12.59
C ASP A 5 0.05 -8.37 -11.24
N SER A 6 -0.58 -9.50 -10.96
CA SER A 6 -0.42 -10.22 -9.69
C SER A 6 1.02 -10.67 -9.43
N GLN A 7 1.81 -10.94 -10.47
CA GLN A 7 3.17 -11.46 -10.36
C GLN A 7 4.17 -10.34 -10.02
N SER A 8 4.00 -9.17 -10.65
CA SER A 8 4.70 -7.94 -10.30
C SER A 8 4.37 -7.50 -8.87
N LEU A 9 3.11 -7.61 -8.46
CA LEU A 9 2.70 -7.33 -7.07
C LEU A 9 3.37 -8.29 -6.09
N GLN A 10 3.38 -9.59 -6.39
CA GLN A 10 4.00 -10.59 -5.51
C GLN A 10 5.50 -10.33 -5.34
N THR A 11 6.20 -10.02 -6.43
CA THR A 11 7.63 -9.66 -6.43
C THR A 11 7.89 -8.41 -5.59
N LEU A 12 7.02 -7.40 -5.71
CA LEU A 12 7.09 -6.17 -4.92
C LEU A 12 6.92 -6.44 -3.42
N ILE A 13 5.95 -7.28 -3.05
CA ILE A 13 5.70 -7.67 -1.65
C ILE A 13 6.86 -8.49 -1.09
N ASP A 14 7.39 -9.43 -1.86
CA ASP A 14 8.52 -10.26 -1.43
C ASP A 14 9.78 -9.40 -1.19
N SER A 15 10.06 -8.49 -2.13
CA SER A 15 11.25 -7.63 -2.08
C SER A 15 11.15 -6.51 -1.05
N HIS A 16 9.98 -5.87 -0.89
CA HIS A 16 9.83 -4.64 -0.11
C HIS A 16 8.88 -4.77 1.09
N GLY A 17 8.14 -5.87 1.22
CA GLY A 17 7.09 -6.01 2.25
C GLY A 17 7.61 -5.91 3.67
N ALA A 18 8.79 -6.46 3.96
CA ALA A 18 9.43 -6.32 5.28
C ALA A 18 9.86 -4.88 5.56
N ALA A 19 10.47 -4.21 4.58
CA ALA A 19 10.90 -2.82 4.69
C ALA A 19 9.72 -1.85 4.84
N LEU A 20 8.65 -2.05 4.06
CA LEU A 20 7.41 -1.27 4.14
C LEU A 20 6.72 -1.43 5.49
N LYS A 21 6.68 -2.66 6.04
CA LYS A 21 6.14 -2.91 7.39
C LYS A 21 6.97 -2.22 8.47
N LEU A 22 8.31 -2.32 8.41
CA LEU A 22 9.20 -1.65 9.35
C LEU A 22 9.02 -0.13 9.28
N TYR A 23 8.89 0.42 8.07
CA TYR A 23 8.63 1.83 7.84
C TYR A 23 7.28 2.24 8.43
N ALA A 24 6.20 1.50 8.13
CA ALA A 24 4.85 1.79 8.63
C ALA A 24 4.78 1.83 10.17
N ARG A 25 5.51 0.94 10.85
CA ARG A 25 5.60 0.88 12.33
C ARG A 25 6.09 2.19 12.96
N GLN A 26 6.85 3.00 12.24
CA GLN A 26 7.33 4.28 12.75
C GLN A 26 6.22 5.33 12.83
N TRP A 27 5.12 5.13 12.09
CA TRP A 27 4.06 6.11 11.93
C TRP A 27 2.70 5.64 12.48
N CYS A 28 2.47 4.33 12.58
CA CYS A 28 1.22 3.77 13.10
C CYS A 28 1.42 2.52 13.96
N HIS A 29 0.44 2.24 14.81
CA HIS A 29 0.39 1.03 15.63
C HIS A 29 -0.11 -0.21 14.84
N THR A 30 -0.69 0.01 13.65
CA THR A 30 -1.27 -1.02 12.76
C THR A 30 -0.58 -1.04 11.40
N PRO A 31 0.70 -1.47 11.33
CA PRO A 31 1.51 -1.41 10.11
C PRO A 31 0.99 -2.34 9.00
N ASP A 32 0.42 -3.49 9.35
CA ASP A 32 -0.10 -4.47 8.39
C ASP A 32 -1.36 -3.95 7.68
N ASP A 33 -2.26 -3.33 8.45
CA ASP A 33 -3.48 -2.67 7.94
C ASP A 33 -3.14 -1.52 6.98
N ALA A 34 -2.15 -0.70 7.34
CA ALA A 34 -1.68 0.38 6.49
C ALA A 34 -1.04 -0.11 5.18
N LEU A 35 -0.28 -1.21 5.23
CA LEU A 35 0.33 -1.83 4.05
C LEU A 35 -0.74 -2.46 3.14
N GLN A 36 -1.67 -3.25 3.70
CA GLN A 36 -2.73 -3.91 2.94
C GLN A 36 -3.57 -2.90 2.17
N GLU A 37 -3.98 -1.83 2.85
CA GLU A 37 -4.76 -0.76 2.25
C GLU A 37 -4.01 0.01 1.14
N ALA A 38 -2.70 0.21 1.31
CA ALA A 38 -1.87 0.83 0.27
C ALA A 38 -1.76 -0.07 -0.96
N LEU A 39 -1.63 -1.39 -0.78
CA LEU A 39 -1.61 -2.35 -1.89
C LEU A 39 -2.96 -2.39 -2.64
N ILE A 40 -4.08 -2.32 -1.92
CA ILE A 40 -5.42 -2.24 -2.52
C ILE A 40 -5.56 -0.97 -3.36
N GLU A 41 -5.14 0.19 -2.84
CA GLU A 41 -5.16 1.45 -3.60
C GLU A 41 -4.26 1.39 -4.84
N LEU A 42 -3.08 0.77 -4.73
CA LEU A 42 -2.16 0.58 -5.85
C LEU A 42 -2.82 -0.24 -6.98
N LEU A 43 -3.55 -1.30 -6.64
CA LEU A 43 -4.30 -2.13 -7.60
C LEU A 43 -5.46 -1.37 -8.26
N ARG A 44 -6.07 -0.43 -7.54
CA ARG A 44 -7.16 0.42 -8.04
C ARG A 44 -6.65 1.57 -8.90
N GLN A 45 -5.36 1.88 -8.84
CA GLN A 45 -4.78 3.00 -9.55
C GLN A 45 -4.66 2.71 -11.04
N HIS A 46 -5.22 3.61 -11.84
CA HIS A 46 -5.07 3.58 -13.29
C HIS A 46 -4.87 5.02 -13.81
N PRO A 47 -3.75 5.32 -14.49
CA PRO A 47 -2.64 4.41 -14.83
C PRO A 47 -1.82 3.98 -13.60
N ALA A 48 -1.13 2.83 -13.71
CA ALA A 48 -0.21 2.39 -12.68
C ALA A 48 0.93 3.41 -12.51
N PRO A 49 1.37 3.67 -11.27
CA PRO A 49 2.49 4.57 -11.02
C PRO A 49 3.79 4.00 -11.59
N ASP A 50 4.65 4.87 -12.12
CA ASP A 50 5.95 4.51 -12.71
C ASP A 50 6.87 3.80 -11.70
N HIS A 51 6.77 4.20 -10.43
CA HIS A 51 7.53 3.62 -9.31
C HIS A 51 6.60 3.12 -8.20
N PRO A 52 6.07 1.89 -8.28
CA PRO A 52 5.08 1.38 -7.34
C PRO A 52 5.62 1.28 -5.90
N ALA A 53 6.90 0.95 -5.71
CA ALA A 53 7.54 0.92 -4.39
C ALA A 53 7.55 2.31 -3.73
N ALA A 54 8.05 3.33 -4.44
CA ALA A 54 8.12 4.70 -3.93
C ALA A 54 6.73 5.27 -3.64
N TRP A 55 5.76 4.92 -4.48
CA TRP A 55 4.36 5.26 -4.27
C TRP A 55 3.82 4.63 -2.98
N LEU A 56 4.08 3.35 -2.72
CA LEU A 56 3.67 2.66 -1.48
C LEU A 56 4.23 3.33 -0.21
N PHE A 57 5.53 3.66 -0.19
CA PHE A 57 6.14 4.37 0.95
C PHE A 57 5.43 5.70 1.24
N THR A 58 5.16 6.47 0.19
CA THR A 58 4.48 7.77 0.31
C THR A 58 3.05 7.61 0.80
N THR A 59 2.31 6.65 0.25
CA THR A 59 0.92 6.37 0.61
C THR A 59 0.78 5.87 2.04
N ILE A 60 1.65 4.96 2.47
CA ILE A 60 1.70 4.45 3.85
C ILE A 60 1.96 5.60 4.82
N ARG A 61 2.95 6.46 4.55
CA ARG A 61 3.23 7.63 5.37
C ARG A 61 2.02 8.56 5.45
N ARG A 62 1.41 8.88 4.30
CA ARG A 62 0.24 9.77 4.23
C ARG A 62 -0.91 9.21 5.07
N ARG A 63 -1.22 7.92 4.93
CA ARG A 63 -2.29 7.27 5.71
C ARG A 63 -2.00 7.22 7.20
N ALA A 64 -0.78 6.87 7.57
CA ALA A 64 -0.39 6.79 8.97
C ALA A 64 -0.45 8.19 9.65
N MET A 65 -0.05 9.24 8.94
CA MET A 65 -0.18 10.63 9.43
C MET A 65 -1.62 11.13 9.46
N SER A 66 -2.48 10.70 8.52
CA SER A 66 -3.88 11.14 8.48
C SER A 66 -4.74 10.58 9.61
N GLY A 67 -4.23 9.70 10.48
CA GLY A 67 -4.96 9.13 11.63
C GLY A 67 -6.19 8.29 11.26
N THR A 68 -6.54 8.25 9.97
CA THR A 68 -7.63 7.47 9.43
C THR A 68 -7.09 6.13 8.97
N SER A 69 -6.74 5.24 9.90
CA SER A 69 -6.86 3.80 9.60
C SER A 69 -8.35 3.55 9.37
N LYS A 70 -8.78 3.77 8.13
CA LYS A 70 -10.12 3.46 7.66
C LYS A 70 -10.21 1.94 7.68
N ARG A 71 -10.50 1.36 8.84
CA ARG A 71 -11.01 0.01 8.99
C ARG A 71 -12.42 -0.02 8.37
N ALA A 72 -12.47 0.14 7.06
CA ALA A 72 -13.67 0.29 6.29
C ALA A 72 -13.41 -0.34 4.92
N PHE A 73 -13.29 -1.67 4.93
CA PHE A 73 -13.68 -2.48 3.80
C PHE A 73 -15.17 -2.26 3.53
N ARG A 74 -15.51 -1.11 2.93
CA ARG A 74 -16.83 -0.88 2.35
C ARG A 74 -16.75 -1.38 0.92
N PHE A 75 -16.75 -2.70 0.80
CA PHE A 75 -17.17 -3.39 -0.40
C PHE A 75 -18.62 -2.98 -0.65
N ARG A 76 -18.84 -2.06 -1.59
CA ARG A 76 -20.18 -1.84 -2.14
C ARG A 76 -20.25 -2.64 -3.45
N PRO A 77 -21.21 -3.56 -3.58
CA PRO A 77 -21.47 -4.26 -4.83
C PRO A 77 -21.95 -3.29 -5.91
#